data_AF-A0A662YD97-F1
#
_entry.id   AF-A0A662YD97-F1
#
_cell.length_a   1.000
_cell.length_b   1.000
_cell.length_c   1.000
_cell.angle_alpha   90.00
_cell.angle_beta   90.00
_cell.angle_gamma   90.00
#
_symmetry.space_group_name_H-M   'P 1'
#
loop_
_entity.id
_entity.type
_entity.pdbx_description
1 polymer ?
#
loop_
_entity_poly.entity_id
_entity_poly.type
_entity_poly.pdbx_seq_one_letter_code
_entity_poly.pdbx_strand_id
1 'polypeptide(L)'
;MEIGVVAAARPQSGSAYLCILLLSLLLWLPSVSADAAIASPLITPLSLNAGATGTVDVSFTTATTIPVGGTIVVTFASTFYVGCTALTNVAGFDPSSTVVAAPASAQAAITIATTDASTTVSGSTFVSTSITNALMTISSLNAGATVAYTVAFTTDVTLRIGCVIVLQFPILSNSKIVFSGASLTNRVNINAASTTVQVASPYLRLTIAGQDVLAGTAVSLTYSNIINPAAQTSGFFGVYTRHPTGAIFQGNSAVAGFTYASTTLPSSATLTPTSYFGGIVTTYTVQFAHAAYLPTGSWVKVTFPTRFDITGATVSHITNLPSVNTVLTFPGANMAQVTLGNVAVVAGTGRQFTLDGIVNPGSSCDEYVVEYCTTTWEAYTISITDSGNNLFEESTTVPGTPIVKKPLTYGRVRPVLKTPHTPTKVTVTINTEAVIPMGGSIDVVFPADYSVNSAMSEIAAAKNAEPISAPTTYGGNPRIAPNVSTLSTIEEFDLPVELTRLRLIRTGHCPIGNDPDTTTDETDCDGQAAPGGFAVGIAGNLCLSECSNRGVCNYRTGTCNCFPGYTGFTCQISDALST
;
A
#
# COMPACT_ATOMS: atom_id res chain seq x y z
N MET A 1 -45.51 48.52 -41.32
CA MET A 1 -45.07 47.74 -42.50
C MET A 1 -45.54 46.32 -42.25
N GLU A 2 -46.72 45.96 -42.78
CA GLU A 2 -47.22 44.59 -42.76
C GLU A 2 -46.31 43.74 -43.65
N ILE A 3 -45.64 42.76 -43.08
CA ILE A 3 -44.85 41.78 -43.83
C ILE A 3 -45.78 40.60 -44.11
N GLY A 4 -46.47 40.67 -45.25
CA GLY A 4 -47.15 39.53 -45.85
C GLY A 4 -46.33 39.05 -47.05
N VAL A 5 -45.57 37.96 -46.91
CA VAL A 5 -44.98 37.26 -48.05
C VAL A 5 -46.02 36.29 -48.57
N VAL A 6 -46.78 36.71 -49.58
CA VAL A 6 -47.68 35.83 -50.34
C VAL A 6 -46.93 35.40 -51.59
N ALA A 7 -46.53 34.13 -51.65
CA ALA A 7 -46.18 33.49 -52.90
C ALA A 7 -47.49 33.06 -53.60
N ALA A 8 -47.87 33.74 -54.68
CA ALA A 8 -48.97 33.31 -55.53
C ALA A 8 -48.61 33.54 -57.01
N ALA A 9 -48.38 32.44 -57.72
CA ALA A 9 -48.43 32.41 -59.18
C ALA A 9 -49.91 32.28 -59.62
N ARG A 10 -50.37 33.18 -60.49
CA ARG A 10 -51.68 33.15 -61.20
C ARG A 10 -51.44 32.61 -62.63
N PRO A 11 -52.42 31.97 -63.34
CA PRO A 11 -53.63 32.68 -63.82
C PRO A 11 -54.95 31.87 -64.01
N GLN A 12 -56.07 32.64 -63.98
CA GLN A 12 -57.42 32.50 -64.64
C GLN A 12 -58.25 31.20 -64.48
N SER A 13 -59.57 31.19 -64.21
CA SER A 13 -60.69 32.14 -64.37
C SER A 13 -61.92 31.68 -63.53
N GLY A 14 -62.86 32.58 -63.21
CA GLY A 14 -64.28 32.23 -62.96
C GLY A 14 -64.80 32.13 -61.50
N SER A 15 -65.44 33.20 -61.04
CA SER A 15 -66.59 33.35 -60.10
C SER A 15 -66.81 32.51 -58.82
N ALA A 16 -67.07 33.27 -57.74
CA ALA A 16 -68.19 33.20 -56.77
C ALA A 16 -68.14 32.33 -55.48
N TYR A 17 -68.20 33.04 -54.34
CA TYR A 17 -68.94 32.84 -53.07
C TYR A 17 -68.80 31.58 -52.16
N LEU A 18 -68.52 31.86 -50.87
CA LEU A 18 -69.17 31.36 -49.63
C LEU A 18 -68.89 29.94 -49.03
N CYS A 19 -68.55 29.94 -47.71
CA CYS A 19 -68.84 28.97 -46.62
C CYS A 19 -68.21 27.54 -46.51
N ILE A 20 -67.61 27.29 -45.33
CA ILE A 20 -67.82 26.17 -44.36
C ILE A 20 -67.33 24.72 -44.70
N LEU A 21 -66.31 24.30 -43.92
CA LEU A 21 -66.11 23.01 -43.19
C LEU A 21 -65.79 21.65 -43.88
N LEU A 22 -64.76 21.01 -43.29
CA LEU A 22 -64.61 19.57 -42.93
C LEU A 22 -64.05 18.51 -43.92
N LEU A 23 -62.73 18.26 -43.79
CA LEU A 23 -62.04 17.00 -43.43
C LEU A 23 -62.48 15.61 -44.01
N SER A 24 -61.61 14.98 -44.82
CA SER A 24 -61.12 13.56 -44.76
C SER A 24 -60.21 13.25 -45.98
N LEU A 25 -58.87 13.14 -45.86
CA LEU A 25 -58.03 11.94 -45.58
C LEU A 25 -58.43 10.72 -46.46
N LEU A 26 -57.67 10.21 -47.45
CA LEU A 26 -56.30 9.65 -47.39
C LEU A 26 -55.60 9.60 -48.78
N LEU A 27 -54.35 10.09 -48.81
CA LEU A 27 -53.09 9.48 -49.33
C LEU A 27 -53.02 8.82 -50.74
N TRP A 28 -52.30 9.48 -51.66
CA TRP A 28 -50.90 9.13 -51.98
C TRP A 28 -50.16 10.33 -52.63
N LEU A 29 -48.89 10.49 -52.26
CA LEU A 29 -48.10 11.72 -52.33
C LEU A 29 -47.72 12.19 -53.75
N PRO A 30 -47.60 13.52 -53.92
CA PRO A 30 -46.33 14.09 -54.33
C PRO A 30 -45.77 14.99 -53.22
N SER A 31 -44.46 14.91 -53.04
CA SER A 31 -43.65 15.70 -52.13
C SER A 31 -44.02 17.18 -52.17
N VAL A 32 -44.69 17.65 -51.12
CA VAL A 32 -44.81 19.06 -50.80
C VAL A 32 -43.43 19.52 -50.32
N SER A 33 -42.66 20.21 -51.16
CA SER A 33 -41.57 21.03 -50.65
C SER A 33 -42.22 22.15 -49.85
N ALA A 34 -42.18 22.03 -48.53
CA ALA A 34 -42.56 23.11 -47.63
C ALA A 34 -41.75 24.36 -48.02
N ASP A 35 -42.42 25.50 -48.19
CA ASP A 35 -41.76 26.79 -48.21
C ASP A 35 -40.84 26.87 -47.00
N ALA A 36 -39.55 27.08 -47.24
CA ALA A 36 -38.54 27.21 -46.21
C ALA A 36 -38.94 28.36 -45.28
N ALA A 37 -39.32 28.06 -44.03
CA ALA A 37 -39.62 29.10 -43.06
C ALA A 37 -38.36 29.96 -42.83
N ILE A 38 -38.44 31.24 -43.22
CA ILE A 38 -37.42 32.25 -42.89
C ILE A 38 -37.80 32.86 -41.54
N ALA A 39 -36.87 32.82 -40.58
CA ALA A 39 -37.02 33.38 -39.24
C ALA A 39 -36.09 34.59 -39.04
N SER A 40 -36.55 35.54 -38.22
CA SER A 40 -35.79 36.73 -37.80
C SER A 40 -35.16 37.56 -38.94
N PRO A 41 -35.90 37.90 -40.02
CA PRO A 41 -35.34 38.75 -41.07
C PRO A 41 -35.08 40.17 -40.52
N LEU A 42 -33.86 40.66 -40.71
CA LEU A 42 -33.45 42.01 -40.34
C LEU A 42 -32.73 42.66 -41.53
N ILE A 43 -33.16 43.88 -41.86
CA ILE A 43 -32.61 44.72 -42.91
C ILE A 43 -32.17 46.04 -42.27
N THR A 44 -30.89 46.39 -42.39
CA THR A 44 -30.29 47.55 -41.72
C THR A 44 -29.55 48.41 -42.75
N PRO A 45 -30.11 49.56 -43.17
CA PRO A 45 -29.39 50.50 -44.03
C PRO A 45 -28.22 51.15 -43.27
N LEU A 46 -27.07 51.31 -43.94
CA LEU A 46 -25.91 51.98 -43.34
C LEU A 46 -26.14 53.50 -43.14
N SER A 47 -27.02 54.10 -43.94
CA SER A 47 -27.44 55.50 -43.79
C SER A 47 -28.95 55.59 -43.66
N LEU A 48 -29.42 56.38 -42.69
CA LEU A 48 -30.84 56.68 -42.47
C LEU A 48 -31.26 58.02 -43.08
N ASN A 49 -30.36 58.70 -43.80
CA ASN A 49 -30.64 59.97 -44.45
C ASN A 49 -31.44 59.73 -45.73
N ALA A 50 -32.62 60.37 -45.86
CA ALA A 50 -33.45 60.25 -47.05
C ALA A 50 -32.68 60.70 -48.32
N GLY A 51 -32.71 59.88 -49.37
CA GLY A 51 -32.01 60.14 -50.64
C GLY A 51 -30.52 59.75 -50.65
N ALA A 52 -29.94 59.29 -49.54
CA ALA A 52 -28.57 58.79 -49.52
C ALA A 52 -28.45 57.44 -50.27
N THR A 53 -27.41 57.30 -51.08
CA THR A 53 -27.01 56.01 -51.67
C THR A 53 -26.06 55.30 -50.71
N GLY A 54 -26.33 54.04 -50.37
CA GLY A 54 -25.51 53.29 -49.42
C GLY A 54 -25.79 51.79 -49.45
N THR A 55 -24.95 51.02 -48.74
CA THR A 55 -25.13 49.58 -48.56
C THR A 55 -26.21 49.28 -47.52
N VAL A 56 -26.76 48.08 -47.59
CA VAL A 56 -27.75 47.56 -46.65
C VAL A 56 -27.31 46.19 -46.19
N ASP A 57 -27.29 45.98 -44.87
CA ASP A 57 -27.06 44.67 -44.29
C ASP A 57 -28.38 43.89 -44.24
N VAL A 58 -28.38 42.66 -44.75
CA VAL A 58 -29.52 41.74 -44.74
C VAL A 58 -29.10 40.49 -43.98
N SER A 59 -29.89 40.12 -42.96
CA SER A 59 -29.67 38.90 -42.18
C SER A 59 -31.00 38.19 -41.94
N PHE A 60 -30.97 36.87 -41.94
CA PHE A 60 -32.13 36.01 -41.67
C PHE A 60 -31.63 34.60 -41.34
N THR A 61 -32.53 33.75 -40.83
CA THR A 61 -32.27 32.32 -40.62
C THR A 61 -33.24 31.50 -41.46
N THR A 62 -32.79 30.44 -42.12
CA THR A 62 -33.67 29.51 -42.84
C THR A 62 -33.82 28.21 -42.05
N ALA A 63 -35.02 27.63 -42.05
CA ALA A 63 -35.26 26.32 -41.43
C ALA A 63 -34.77 25.14 -42.30
N THR A 64 -34.56 25.37 -43.59
CA THR A 64 -34.14 24.36 -44.57
C THR A 64 -33.02 24.90 -45.45
N THR A 65 -32.33 23.98 -46.14
CA THR A 65 -31.29 24.31 -47.11
C THR A 65 -31.92 24.93 -48.38
N ILE A 66 -31.27 25.95 -48.96
CA ILE A 66 -31.64 26.49 -50.27
C ILE A 66 -30.66 25.88 -51.29
N PRO A 67 -31.13 25.10 -52.28
CA PRO A 67 -30.23 24.40 -53.20
C PRO A 67 -29.51 25.36 -54.17
N VAL A 68 -28.42 24.90 -54.79
CA VAL A 68 -27.77 25.60 -55.92
C VAL A 68 -28.79 25.92 -57.01
N GLY A 69 -28.77 27.15 -57.51
CA GLY A 69 -29.76 27.69 -58.44
C GLY A 69 -31.05 28.20 -57.76
N GLY A 70 -31.23 27.94 -56.46
CA GLY A 70 -32.27 28.55 -55.64
C GLY A 70 -32.12 30.06 -55.58
N THR A 71 -33.23 30.76 -55.35
CA THR A 71 -33.27 32.23 -55.35
C THR A 71 -33.78 32.77 -54.03
N ILE A 72 -33.07 33.75 -53.47
CA ILE A 72 -33.53 34.56 -52.32
C ILE A 72 -33.99 35.91 -52.88
N VAL A 73 -35.23 36.30 -52.59
CA VAL A 73 -35.79 37.59 -53.02
C VAL A 73 -35.94 38.52 -51.83
N VAL A 74 -35.27 39.67 -51.89
CA VAL A 74 -35.39 40.74 -50.90
C VAL A 74 -36.24 41.85 -51.52
N THR A 75 -37.39 42.14 -50.91
CA THR A 75 -38.31 43.19 -51.35
C THR A 75 -38.25 44.37 -50.40
N PHE A 76 -37.89 45.53 -50.93
CA PHE A 76 -37.89 46.80 -50.20
C PHE A 76 -39.24 47.49 -50.36
N ALA A 77 -39.52 48.47 -49.48
CA ALA A 77 -40.70 49.32 -49.68
C ALA A 77 -40.59 50.05 -51.03
N SER A 78 -41.73 50.33 -51.68
CA SER A 78 -41.79 50.95 -53.02
C SER A 78 -41.13 52.33 -53.12
N THR A 79 -40.78 52.93 -51.98
CA THR A 79 -40.06 54.21 -51.88
C THR A 79 -38.53 54.06 -52.00
N PHE A 80 -37.99 52.84 -52.00
CA PHE A 80 -36.57 52.57 -52.19
C PHE A 80 -36.25 52.34 -53.67
N TYR A 81 -35.13 52.91 -54.12
CA TYR A 81 -34.51 52.52 -55.39
C TYR A 81 -33.46 51.42 -55.12
N VAL A 82 -33.62 50.26 -55.75
CA VAL A 82 -32.72 49.11 -55.57
C VAL A 82 -31.88 48.93 -56.84
N GLY A 83 -30.57 49.15 -56.72
CA GLY A 83 -29.62 49.08 -57.84
C GLY A 83 -28.37 48.24 -57.52
N CYS A 84 -28.48 47.25 -56.64
CA CYS A 84 -27.35 46.41 -56.25
C CYS A 84 -26.81 45.59 -57.44
N THR A 85 -25.49 45.63 -57.64
CA THR A 85 -24.77 44.90 -58.69
C THR A 85 -23.81 43.85 -58.15
N ALA A 86 -23.58 43.83 -56.83
CA ALA A 86 -22.65 42.93 -56.17
C ALA A 86 -23.11 42.61 -54.74
N LEU A 87 -22.73 41.44 -54.27
CA LEU A 87 -22.80 41.06 -52.86
C LEU A 87 -21.43 41.28 -52.21
N THR A 88 -21.43 41.74 -50.96
CA THR A 88 -20.22 41.94 -50.16
C THR A 88 -20.40 41.28 -48.80
N ASN A 89 -19.34 40.72 -48.23
CA ASN A 89 -19.38 40.03 -46.93
C ASN A 89 -20.42 38.89 -46.85
N VAL A 90 -20.52 38.11 -47.93
CA VAL A 90 -21.43 36.94 -47.99
C VAL A 90 -21.01 35.90 -46.95
N ALA A 91 -21.96 35.49 -46.10
CA ALA A 91 -21.79 34.43 -45.12
C ALA A 91 -23.02 33.49 -45.13
N GLY A 92 -22.78 32.18 -45.07
CA GLY A 92 -23.84 31.15 -45.05
C GLY A 92 -24.19 30.53 -46.40
N PHE A 93 -23.64 31.04 -47.50
CA PHE A 93 -23.75 30.47 -48.84
C PHE A 93 -22.54 30.86 -49.69
N ASP A 94 -22.46 30.33 -50.90
CA ASP A 94 -21.30 30.47 -51.77
C ASP A 94 -21.02 31.95 -52.13
N PRO A 95 -19.80 32.48 -51.89
CA PRO A 95 -19.45 33.86 -52.23
C PRO A 95 -19.53 34.20 -53.73
N SER A 96 -19.53 33.20 -54.62
CA SER A 96 -19.70 33.39 -56.06
C SER A 96 -21.15 33.58 -56.51
N SER A 97 -22.11 33.54 -55.56
CA SER A 97 -23.52 33.80 -55.80
C SER A 97 -23.75 35.20 -56.40
N THR A 98 -24.68 35.30 -57.34
CA THR A 98 -24.94 36.54 -58.09
C THR A 98 -26.17 37.26 -57.57
N VAL A 99 -26.19 38.59 -57.65
CA VAL A 99 -27.37 39.41 -57.35
C VAL A 99 -27.81 40.20 -58.58
N VAL A 100 -29.11 40.24 -58.81
CA VAL A 100 -29.74 41.06 -59.85
C VAL A 100 -30.79 41.96 -59.19
N ALA A 101 -30.66 43.27 -59.40
CA ALA A 101 -31.65 44.24 -58.97
C ALA A 101 -32.77 44.40 -60.01
N ALA A 102 -33.99 44.58 -59.53
CA ALA A 102 -35.14 45.01 -60.30
C ALA A 102 -35.64 46.35 -59.75
N PRO A 103 -35.10 47.49 -60.22
CA PRO A 103 -35.40 48.81 -59.64
C PRO A 103 -36.88 49.18 -59.70
N ALA A 104 -37.60 48.73 -60.74
CA ALA A 104 -39.03 49.00 -60.93
C ALA A 104 -39.93 48.30 -59.89
N SER A 105 -39.47 47.19 -59.31
CA SER A 105 -40.22 46.44 -58.29
C SER A 105 -39.60 46.56 -56.89
N ALA A 106 -38.58 47.41 -56.71
CA ALA A 106 -37.81 47.56 -55.47
C ALA A 106 -37.32 46.20 -54.92
N GLN A 107 -36.87 45.31 -55.80
CA GLN A 107 -36.43 43.95 -55.44
C GLN A 107 -34.96 43.71 -55.77
N ALA A 108 -34.32 42.87 -54.95
CA ALA A 108 -33.05 42.24 -55.24
C ALA A 108 -33.23 40.73 -55.21
N ALA A 109 -32.83 40.03 -56.28
CA ALA A 109 -32.84 38.58 -56.37
C ALA A 109 -31.41 38.05 -56.31
N ILE A 110 -31.14 37.16 -55.36
CA ILE A 110 -29.85 36.50 -55.18
C ILE A 110 -29.98 35.06 -55.65
N THR A 111 -29.15 34.62 -56.59
CA THR A 111 -29.10 33.23 -57.05
C THR A 111 -27.92 32.52 -56.39
N ILE A 112 -28.21 31.41 -55.70
CA ILE A 112 -27.20 30.60 -55.00
C ILE A 112 -26.33 29.89 -56.03
N ALA A 113 -25.03 30.15 -55.99
CA ALA A 113 -24.03 29.46 -56.82
C ALA A 113 -23.50 28.20 -56.14
N THR A 114 -22.89 27.30 -56.94
CA THR A 114 -21.98 26.16 -56.66
C THR A 114 -22.12 25.28 -55.41
N THR A 115 -22.55 25.79 -54.26
CA THR A 115 -22.82 25.07 -53.02
C THR A 115 -24.18 25.50 -52.44
N ASP A 116 -25.01 24.54 -52.02
CA ASP A 116 -26.30 24.81 -51.35
C ASP A 116 -26.12 25.78 -50.16
N ALA A 117 -27.02 26.76 -50.02
CA ALA A 117 -27.09 27.59 -48.83
C ALA A 117 -27.66 26.77 -47.67
N SER A 118 -26.77 26.26 -46.82
CA SER A 118 -27.11 25.37 -45.70
C SER A 118 -27.53 26.15 -44.44
N THR A 119 -28.25 25.50 -43.53
CA THR A 119 -28.55 25.99 -42.16
C THR A 119 -27.30 26.25 -41.32
N THR A 120 -26.13 25.90 -41.84
CA THR A 120 -24.82 26.10 -41.25
C THR A 120 -24.01 27.05 -42.12
N VAL A 121 -24.10 28.36 -41.84
CA VAL A 121 -22.86 29.15 -41.81
C VAL A 121 -21.89 28.32 -40.95
N SER A 122 -20.67 28.03 -41.41
CA SER A 122 -19.62 27.63 -40.47
C SER A 122 -19.60 28.72 -39.40
N GLY A 123 -20.26 28.45 -38.26
CA GLY A 123 -20.27 29.37 -37.15
C GLY A 123 -18.82 29.69 -36.86
N SER A 124 -18.51 30.98 -36.64
CA SER A 124 -17.20 31.38 -36.18
C SER A 124 -16.77 30.41 -35.09
N THR A 125 -15.73 29.60 -35.35
CA THR A 125 -15.20 28.71 -34.33
C THR A 125 -14.56 29.58 -33.27
N PHE A 126 -15.29 29.81 -32.18
CA PHE A 126 -14.74 30.43 -30.99
C PHE A 126 -13.78 29.44 -30.36
N VAL A 127 -12.51 29.81 -30.32
CA VAL A 127 -11.46 29.02 -29.66
C VAL A 127 -11.33 29.52 -28.23
N SER A 128 -11.31 28.60 -27.26
CA SER A 128 -10.99 28.95 -25.88
C SER A 128 -9.52 29.34 -25.76
N THR A 129 -9.19 30.31 -24.92
CA THR A 129 -7.79 30.72 -24.68
C THR A 129 -7.18 29.97 -23.49
N SER A 130 -5.86 30.06 -23.31
CA SER A 130 -5.17 29.42 -22.19
C SER A 130 -5.11 30.31 -20.95
N ILE A 131 -5.21 29.73 -19.75
CA ILE A 131 -4.83 30.41 -18.50
C ILE A 131 -3.35 30.09 -18.21
N THR A 132 -2.43 31.04 -18.37
CA THR A 132 -0.98 30.74 -18.34
C THR A 132 -0.37 30.78 -16.93
N ASN A 133 -1.01 31.49 -15.98
CA ASN A 133 -0.45 31.76 -14.66
C ASN A 133 -1.22 31.08 -13.51
N ALA A 134 -1.98 30.02 -13.80
CA ALA A 134 -2.70 29.28 -12.78
C ALA A 134 -1.74 28.57 -11.82
N LEU A 135 -2.00 28.69 -10.53
CA LEU A 135 -1.22 28.09 -9.45
C LEU A 135 -2.17 27.42 -8.44
N MET A 136 -1.74 26.25 -7.96
CA MET A 136 -2.38 25.54 -6.85
C MET A 136 -1.50 25.61 -5.60
N THR A 137 -2.11 25.86 -4.45
CA THR A 137 -1.47 25.71 -3.14
C THR A 137 -2.36 24.89 -2.21
N ILE A 138 -1.76 24.32 -1.16
CA ILE A 138 -2.43 23.39 -0.25
C ILE A 138 -1.95 23.62 1.18
N SER A 139 -2.85 23.50 2.16
CA SER A 139 -2.53 23.78 3.57
C SER A 139 -1.67 22.71 4.25
N SER A 140 -1.64 21.48 3.73
CA SER A 140 -0.76 20.40 4.19
C SER A 140 -0.63 19.33 3.10
N LEU A 141 0.55 18.68 3.02
CA LEU A 141 0.83 17.58 2.10
C LEU A 141 0.63 16.19 2.72
N ASN A 142 0.19 16.13 3.98
CA ASN A 142 0.03 14.87 4.69
C ASN A 142 -1.07 14.02 4.04
N ALA A 143 -0.76 12.75 3.79
CA ALA A 143 -1.69 11.77 3.24
C ALA A 143 -2.92 11.60 4.14
N GLY A 144 -4.11 11.54 3.54
CA GLY A 144 -5.38 11.39 4.27
C GLY A 144 -5.74 12.57 5.20
N ALA A 145 -4.99 13.68 5.19
CA ALA A 145 -5.36 14.86 5.97
C ALA A 145 -6.51 15.62 5.31
N THR A 146 -7.43 16.15 6.13
CA THR A 146 -8.41 17.15 5.70
C THR A 146 -7.72 18.52 5.59
N VAL A 147 -7.72 19.10 4.40
CA VAL A 147 -6.94 20.28 4.05
C VAL A 147 -7.76 21.29 3.24
N ALA A 148 -7.16 22.46 3.03
CA ALA A 148 -7.66 23.46 2.11
C ALA A 148 -6.80 23.51 0.84
N TYR A 149 -7.46 23.54 -0.32
CA TYR A 149 -6.85 23.77 -1.63
C TYR A 149 -7.15 25.19 -2.07
N THR A 150 -6.13 25.93 -2.51
CA THR A 150 -6.30 27.26 -3.09
C THR A 150 -5.87 27.26 -4.54
N VAL A 151 -6.74 27.76 -5.41
CA VAL A 151 -6.43 28.03 -6.82
C VAL A 151 -6.34 29.53 -7.03
N ALA A 152 -5.27 30.00 -7.68
CA ALA A 152 -5.09 31.39 -8.05
C ALA A 152 -4.71 31.51 -9.53
N PHE A 153 -5.30 32.48 -10.24
CA PHE A 153 -4.99 32.77 -11.65
C PHE A 153 -5.48 34.18 -12.02
N THR A 154 -5.05 34.70 -13.17
CA THR A 154 -5.60 35.93 -13.76
C THR A 154 -6.54 35.57 -14.91
N THR A 155 -7.75 36.12 -14.93
CA THR A 155 -8.68 35.96 -16.06
C THR A 155 -8.40 37.03 -17.12
N ASP A 156 -8.25 36.65 -18.38
CA ASP A 156 -8.07 37.60 -19.50
C ASP A 156 -9.40 37.99 -20.14
N VAL A 157 -10.49 37.34 -19.72
CA VAL A 157 -11.85 37.64 -20.15
C VAL A 157 -12.68 38.16 -18.98
N THR A 158 -13.68 38.98 -19.28
CA THR A 158 -14.67 39.39 -18.28
C THR A 158 -15.65 38.25 -18.01
N LEU A 159 -15.63 37.72 -16.79
CA LEU A 159 -16.56 36.70 -16.31
C LEU A 159 -17.81 37.39 -15.79
N ARG A 160 -18.89 37.32 -16.56
CA ARG A 160 -20.19 37.91 -16.19
C ARG A 160 -20.85 37.12 -15.07
N ILE A 161 -21.77 37.76 -14.34
CA ILE A 161 -22.68 37.06 -13.42
C ILE A 161 -23.31 35.83 -14.12
N GLY A 162 -23.29 34.69 -13.43
CA GLY A 162 -23.72 33.40 -13.95
C GLY A 162 -22.60 32.55 -14.57
N CYS A 163 -21.45 33.14 -14.90
CA CYS A 163 -20.27 32.38 -15.33
C CYS A 163 -19.76 31.46 -14.21
N VAL A 164 -19.01 30.43 -14.60
CA VAL A 164 -18.57 29.38 -13.68
C VAL A 164 -17.05 29.24 -13.72
N ILE A 165 -16.39 29.27 -12.56
CA ILE A 165 -15.00 28.87 -12.40
C ILE A 165 -14.98 27.39 -12.01
N VAL A 166 -14.20 26.58 -12.73
CA VAL A 166 -14.12 25.13 -12.57
C VAL A 166 -12.71 24.73 -12.18
N LEU A 167 -12.57 24.04 -11.05
CA LEU A 167 -11.39 23.28 -10.66
C LEU A 167 -11.63 21.80 -10.99
N GLN A 168 -10.74 21.20 -11.76
CA GLN A 168 -10.72 19.78 -12.10
C GLN A 168 -9.63 19.10 -11.28
N PHE A 169 -10.02 18.09 -10.51
CA PHE A 169 -9.09 17.23 -9.78
C PHE A 169 -8.53 16.14 -10.70
N PRO A 170 -7.26 15.75 -10.54
CA PRO A 170 -6.71 14.61 -11.23
C PRO A 170 -7.37 13.30 -10.78
N ILE A 171 -7.36 12.32 -11.69
CA ILE A 171 -7.82 10.95 -11.40
C ILE A 171 -6.61 10.11 -11.01
N LEU A 172 -6.70 9.42 -9.88
CA LEU A 172 -5.65 8.51 -9.39
C LEU A 172 -6.18 7.08 -9.49
N SER A 173 -5.34 6.14 -9.95
CA SER A 173 -5.78 4.77 -10.24
C SER A 173 -6.15 3.97 -9.00
N ASN A 174 -5.37 4.12 -7.92
CA ASN A 174 -5.49 3.28 -6.72
C ASN A 174 -5.85 4.08 -5.45
N SER A 175 -6.06 5.39 -5.60
CA SER A 175 -6.26 6.34 -4.52
C SER A 175 -7.28 7.40 -4.93
N LYS A 176 -7.62 8.32 -4.02
CA LYS A 176 -8.61 9.38 -4.31
C LYS A 176 -8.37 10.63 -3.49
N ILE A 177 -8.38 11.79 -4.16
CA ILE A 177 -8.62 13.08 -3.50
C ILE A 177 -10.12 13.16 -3.22
N VAL A 178 -10.53 13.18 -1.95
CA VAL A 178 -11.95 13.20 -1.59
C VAL A 178 -12.39 14.65 -1.37
N PHE A 179 -13.15 15.18 -2.32
CA PHE A 179 -13.66 16.56 -2.29
C PHE A 179 -15.20 16.62 -2.28
N SER A 180 -15.88 15.51 -1.97
CA SER A 180 -17.36 15.47 -1.87
C SER A 180 -17.92 16.39 -0.79
N GLY A 181 -17.13 16.67 0.27
CA GLY A 181 -17.48 17.60 1.35
C GLY A 181 -16.91 19.01 1.17
N ALA A 182 -16.31 19.32 0.02
CA ALA A 182 -15.59 20.56 -0.17
C ALA A 182 -16.49 21.79 -0.05
N SER A 183 -16.00 22.82 0.64
CA SER A 183 -16.73 24.08 0.84
C SER A 183 -15.85 25.28 0.55
N LEU A 184 -16.41 26.33 -0.06
CA LEU A 184 -15.70 27.59 -0.30
C LEU A 184 -15.52 28.34 1.02
N THR A 185 -14.27 28.62 1.38
CA THR A 185 -13.92 29.31 2.63
C THR A 185 -13.29 30.69 2.41
N ASN A 186 -12.64 30.90 1.26
CA ASN A 186 -12.10 32.21 0.91
C ASN A 186 -12.22 32.48 -0.59
N ARG A 187 -12.35 33.75 -0.95
CA ARG A 187 -12.36 34.25 -2.32
C ARG A 187 -11.71 35.64 -2.35
N VAL A 188 -10.84 35.86 -3.31
CA VAL A 188 -10.15 37.15 -3.53
C VAL A 188 -10.58 37.69 -4.88
N ASN A 189 -10.96 38.97 -4.92
CA ASN A 189 -11.43 39.68 -6.11
C ASN A 189 -12.63 39.01 -6.82
N ILE A 190 -13.44 38.30 -6.04
CA ILE A 190 -14.72 37.72 -6.45
C ILE A 190 -15.77 38.19 -5.43
N ASN A 191 -16.93 38.64 -5.91
CA ASN A 191 -17.97 39.20 -5.07
C ASN A 191 -18.49 38.19 -4.02
N ALA A 192 -18.79 38.69 -2.82
CA ALA A 192 -19.24 37.89 -1.68
C ALA A 192 -20.54 37.09 -1.92
N ALA A 193 -21.38 37.51 -2.88
CA ALA A 193 -22.58 36.81 -3.27
C ALA A 193 -22.30 35.49 -4.03
N SER A 194 -21.07 35.28 -4.53
CA SER A 194 -20.66 34.04 -5.22
C SER A 194 -20.44 32.92 -4.21
N THR A 195 -21.52 32.25 -3.79
CA THR A 195 -21.52 31.19 -2.76
C THR A 195 -21.91 29.81 -3.29
N THR A 196 -22.48 29.73 -4.50
CA THR A 196 -22.96 28.47 -5.07
C THR A 196 -21.79 27.62 -5.55
N VAL A 197 -21.43 26.62 -4.74
CA VAL A 197 -20.45 25.58 -5.08
C VAL A 197 -21.18 24.30 -5.50
N GLN A 198 -20.90 23.82 -6.71
CA GLN A 198 -21.35 22.51 -7.17
C GLN A 198 -20.17 21.54 -7.16
N VAL A 199 -20.34 20.44 -6.43
CA VAL A 199 -19.37 19.34 -6.34
C VAL A 199 -19.85 18.20 -7.23
N ALA A 200 -19.13 17.93 -8.32
CA ALA A 200 -19.46 16.88 -9.27
C ALA A 200 -18.18 16.31 -9.88
N SER A 201 -17.71 15.17 -9.37
CA SER A 201 -16.45 14.56 -9.80
C SER A 201 -16.34 14.45 -11.33
N PRO A 202 -15.21 14.85 -11.95
CA PRO A 202 -13.94 15.29 -11.35
C PRO A 202 -13.86 16.80 -11.01
N TYR A 203 -14.99 17.51 -11.05
CA TYR A 203 -15.05 18.97 -11.00
C TYR A 203 -15.59 19.51 -9.66
N LEU A 204 -15.06 20.67 -9.31
CA LEU A 204 -15.62 21.58 -8.33
C LEU A 204 -15.88 22.92 -9.03
N ARG A 205 -17.10 23.42 -8.94
CA ARG A 205 -17.58 24.56 -9.74
C ARG A 205 -18.10 25.67 -8.83
N LEU A 206 -17.67 26.91 -9.06
CA LEU A 206 -18.20 28.10 -8.40
C LEU A 206 -18.92 28.99 -9.42
N THR A 207 -20.19 29.29 -9.17
CA THR A 207 -20.95 30.26 -9.97
C THR A 207 -20.69 31.69 -9.48
N ILE A 208 -20.35 32.58 -10.41
CA ILE A 208 -20.16 34.01 -10.15
C ILE A 208 -21.52 34.68 -9.95
N ALA A 209 -21.65 35.47 -8.88
CA ALA A 209 -22.87 36.21 -8.54
C ALA A 209 -22.53 37.59 -7.95
N GLY A 210 -23.52 38.49 -7.98
CA GLY A 210 -23.44 39.82 -7.39
C GLY A 210 -22.76 40.87 -8.28
N GLN A 211 -21.56 40.60 -8.81
CA GLN A 211 -20.82 41.48 -9.72
C GLN A 211 -19.99 40.67 -10.73
N ASP A 212 -19.73 41.29 -11.88
CA ASP A 212 -18.82 40.74 -12.91
C ASP A 212 -17.36 40.75 -12.40
N VAL A 213 -16.56 39.78 -12.84
CA VAL A 213 -15.09 39.79 -12.69
C VAL A 213 -14.49 40.30 -13.99
N LEU A 214 -13.84 41.46 -13.96
CA LEU A 214 -13.30 42.09 -15.17
C LEU A 214 -12.06 41.36 -15.71
N ALA A 215 -11.84 41.44 -17.02
CA ALA A 215 -10.58 41.01 -17.63
C ALA A 215 -9.36 41.67 -16.97
N GLY A 216 -8.26 40.92 -16.84
CA GLY A 216 -7.05 41.32 -16.13
C GLY A 216 -7.11 41.15 -14.60
N THR A 217 -8.24 40.70 -14.04
CA THR A 217 -8.37 40.54 -12.58
C THR A 217 -7.69 39.25 -12.11
N ALA A 218 -6.76 39.36 -11.16
CA ALA A 218 -6.21 38.22 -10.43
C ALA A 218 -7.22 37.73 -9.40
N VAL A 219 -7.63 36.47 -9.49
CA VAL A 219 -8.60 35.84 -8.58
C VAL A 219 -7.95 34.72 -7.79
N SER A 220 -8.45 34.47 -6.59
CA SER A 220 -8.07 33.31 -5.76
C SER A 220 -9.29 32.71 -5.09
N LEU A 221 -9.37 31.38 -5.05
CA LEU A 221 -10.45 30.63 -4.41
C LEU A 221 -9.85 29.56 -3.50
N THR A 222 -10.29 29.52 -2.25
CA THR A 222 -9.90 28.49 -1.28
C THR A 222 -11.08 27.61 -0.95
N TYR A 223 -10.91 26.30 -1.14
CA TYR A 223 -11.86 25.27 -0.77
C TYR A 223 -11.30 24.44 0.38
N SER A 224 -12.03 24.35 1.48
CA SER A 224 -11.70 23.49 2.62
C SER A 224 -12.46 22.17 2.55
N ASN A 225 -12.25 21.29 3.54
CA ASN A 225 -12.91 19.98 3.64
C ASN A 225 -12.61 19.04 2.46
N ILE A 226 -11.39 19.12 1.94
CA ILE A 226 -10.87 18.21 0.92
C ILE A 226 -9.85 17.30 1.60
N ILE A 227 -9.90 16.00 1.31
CA ILE A 227 -9.02 15.01 1.90
C ILE A 227 -7.97 14.59 0.88
N ASN A 228 -6.70 14.65 1.29
CA ASN A 228 -5.57 14.19 0.49
C ASN A 228 -5.60 12.68 0.24
N PRO A 229 -5.07 12.20 -0.89
CA PRO A 229 -4.95 10.79 -1.16
C PRO A 229 -3.80 10.18 -0.34
N ALA A 230 -3.50 8.90 -0.56
CA ALA A 230 -2.26 8.31 -0.02
C ALA A 230 -1.01 8.97 -0.62
N ALA A 231 0.15 8.76 -0.01
CA ALA A 231 1.44 9.34 -0.40
C ALA A 231 1.81 8.97 -1.85
N GLN A 232 1.67 9.93 -2.76
CA GLN A 232 1.95 9.79 -4.19
C GLN A 232 1.98 11.18 -4.84
N THR A 233 2.23 11.23 -6.15
CA THR A 233 2.06 12.47 -6.93
C THR A 233 0.62 12.59 -7.45
N SER A 234 0.04 13.79 -7.41
CA SER A 234 -1.34 13.99 -7.87
C SER A 234 -1.48 14.01 -9.40
N GLY A 235 -0.40 14.26 -10.15
CA GLY A 235 -0.51 14.67 -11.54
C GLY A 235 -1.00 16.13 -11.67
N PHE A 236 -1.69 16.46 -12.76
CA PHE A 236 -2.09 17.84 -13.07
C PHE A 236 -3.54 18.14 -12.66
N PHE A 237 -3.74 19.34 -12.13
CA PHE A 237 -5.06 19.94 -11.96
C PHE A 237 -5.47 20.68 -13.23
N GLY A 238 -6.78 20.79 -13.44
CA GLY A 238 -7.36 21.62 -14.47
C GLY A 238 -8.06 22.85 -13.88
N VAL A 239 -7.91 24.01 -14.50
CA VAL A 239 -8.64 25.23 -14.14
C VAL A 239 -9.29 25.78 -15.40
N TYR A 240 -10.60 26.05 -15.33
CA TYR A 240 -11.36 26.56 -16.48
C TYR A 240 -12.32 27.66 -16.05
N THR A 241 -12.54 28.63 -16.93
CA THR A 241 -13.65 29.57 -16.84
C THR A 241 -14.68 29.22 -17.91
N ARG A 242 -15.96 29.23 -17.55
CA ARG A 242 -17.04 28.75 -18.42
C ARG A 242 -18.24 29.67 -18.41
N HIS A 243 -18.95 29.68 -19.53
CA HIS A 243 -20.32 30.17 -19.62
C HIS A 243 -21.26 29.25 -18.81
N PRO A 244 -22.40 29.72 -18.27
CA PRO A 244 -23.36 28.88 -17.56
C PRO A 244 -23.88 27.67 -18.38
N THR A 245 -23.84 27.73 -19.71
CA THR A 245 -24.20 26.59 -20.59
C THR A 245 -23.10 25.53 -20.71
N GLY A 246 -21.91 25.78 -20.16
CA GLY A 246 -20.77 24.86 -20.14
C GLY A 246 -19.65 25.15 -21.15
N ALA A 247 -19.84 26.10 -22.08
CA ALA A 247 -18.81 26.52 -23.03
C ALA A 247 -17.59 27.10 -22.29
N ILE A 248 -16.38 26.77 -22.73
CA ILE A 248 -15.12 27.20 -22.09
C ILE A 248 -14.69 28.54 -22.69
N PHE A 249 -14.38 29.51 -21.82
CA PHE A 249 -13.72 30.74 -22.24
C PHE A 249 -12.21 30.58 -22.19
N GLN A 250 -11.70 30.17 -21.02
CA GLN A 250 -10.28 29.94 -20.80
C GLN A 250 -10.04 28.61 -20.07
N GLY A 251 -8.90 27.98 -20.30
CA GLY A 251 -8.53 26.74 -19.64
C GLY A 251 -7.04 26.53 -19.45
N ASN A 252 -6.68 25.77 -18.43
CA ASN A 252 -5.36 25.19 -18.26
C ASN A 252 -5.54 23.81 -17.65
N SER A 253 -5.19 22.75 -18.38
CA SER A 253 -5.28 21.35 -17.94
C SER A 253 -3.99 20.81 -17.33
N ALA A 254 -2.93 21.63 -17.28
CA ALA A 254 -1.58 21.27 -16.87
C ALA A 254 -1.12 22.09 -15.66
N VAL A 255 -2.05 22.47 -14.76
CA VAL A 255 -1.67 23.15 -13.53
C VAL A 255 -0.96 22.14 -12.64
N ALA A 256 0.30 22.43 -12.29
CA ALA A 256 1.13 21.52 -11.51
C ALA A 256 0.44 21.14 -10.20
N GLY A 257 0.46 19.85 -9.90
CA GLY A 257 -0.09 19.33 -8.66
C GLY A 257 0.96 19.15 -7.57
N PHE A 258 0.70 18.21 -6.67
CA PHE A 258 1.45 18.04 -5.43
C PHE A 258 2.07 16.64 -5.32
N THR A 259 3.08 16.53 -4.47
CA THR A 259 3.60 15.25 -3.97
C THR A 259 3.17 15.11 -2.52
N TYR A 260 2.26 14.19 -2.24
CA TYR A 260 1.78 13.91 -0.89
C TYR A 260 2.77 13.03 -0.15
N ALA A 261 2.94 13.29 1.15
CA ALA A 261 3.83 12.55 2.02
C ALA A 261 3.03 11.73 3.04
N SER A 262 3.51 10.52 3.33
CA SER A 262 2.98 9.73 4.42
C SER A 262 3.35 10.34 5.77
N THR A 263 2.60 9.99 6.80
CA THR A 263 2.90 10.39 8.18
C THR A 263 3.21 9.18 9.04
N THR A 264 3.55 9.41 10.30
CA THR A 264 3.78 8.33 11.27
C THR A 264 2.51 8.01 12.03
N LEU A 265 2.26 6.73 12.32
CA LEU A 265 1.19 6.36 13.25
C LEU A 265 1.41 7.01 14.62
N PRO A 266 0.37 7.56 15.27
CA PRO A 266 0.44 8.00 16.66
C PRO A 266 0.93 6.88 17.59
N SER A 267 1.69 7.22 18.63
CA SER A 267 2.49 6.32 19.51
C SER A 267 1.68 5.33 20.39
N SER A 268 0.81 4.55 19.79
CA SER A 268 -0.14 3.65 20.47
C SER A 268 -0.28 2.30 19.76
N ALA A 269 0.58 2.04 18.78
CA ALA A 269 0.62 0.77 18.08
C ALA A 269 1.24 -0.31 18.97
N THR A 270 0.49 -1.39 19.22
CA THR A 270 0.95 -2.54 20.01
C THR A 270 0.54 -3.84 19.34
N LEU A 271 1.40 -4.85 19.49
CA LEU A 271 1.13 -6.24 19.17
C LEU A 271 1.32 -7.06 20.44
N THR A 272 0.22 -7.57 20.99
CA THR A 272 0.23 -8.29 22.27
C THR A 272 -0.29 -9.71 22.08
N PRO A 273 0.50 -10.75 22.35
CA PRO A 273 0.00 -12.11 22.30
C PRO A 273 -0.81 -12.47 23.55
N THR A 274 -1.66 -13.49 23.42
CA THR A 274 -2.30 -14.14 24.57
C THR A 274 -1.33 -15.06 25.32
N SER A 275 -0.42 -15.74 24.61
CA SER A 275 0.62 -16.60 25.18
C SER A 275 2.02 -16.10 24.80
N TYR A 276 2.91 -16.04 25.79
CA TYR A 276 4.31 -15.64 25.60
C TYR A 276 5.26 -16.83 25.48
N PHE A 277 4.75 -18.06 25.43
CA PHE A 277 5.59 -19.26 25.33
C PHE A 277 6.05 -19.50 23.90
N GLY A 278 7.34 -19.79 23.72
CA GLY A 278 7.89 -20.10 22.41
C GLY A 278 7.36 -21.41 21.81
N GLY A 279 7.17 -21.43 20.49
CA GLY A 279 6.66 -22.60 19.74
C GLY A 279 5.18 -22.91 19.94
N ILE A 280 4.43 -22.05 20.64
CA ILE A 280 3.00 -22.19 20.88
C ILE A 280 2.21 -21.38 19.85
N VAL A 281 1.12 -21.98 19.34
CA VAL A 281 0.11 -21.28 18.54
C VAL A 281 -0.69 -20.36 19.45
N THR A 282 -0.79 -19.08 19.11
CA THR A 282 -1.46 -18.08 19.93
C THR A 282 -2.16 -17.01 19.10
N THR A 283 -2.97 -16.20 19.78
CA THR A 283 -3.65 -15.04 19.21
C THR A 283 -2.85 -13.79 19.52
N TYR A 284 -2.65 -12.96 18.50
CA TYR A 284 -2.08 -11.63 18.62
C TYR A 284 -3.17 -10.56 18.51
N THR A 285 -3.24 -9.70 19.52
CA THR A 285 -4.04 -8.48 19.47
C THR A 285 -3.21 -7.37 18.84
N VAL A 286 -3.67 -6.87 17.70
CA VAL A 286 -3.12 -5.68 17.04
C VAL A 286 -3.97 -4.49 17.45
N GLN A 287 -3.38 -3.52 18.15
CA GLN A 287 -4.05 -2.28 18.52
C GLN A 287 -3.27 -1.09 17.98
N PHE A 288 -3.97 -0.07 17.48
CA PHE A 288 -3.35 1.17 16.98
C PHE A 288 -4.30 2.36 17.03
N ALA A 289 -3.73 3.55 16.90
CA ALA A 289 -4.42 4.77 16.52
C ALA A 289 -3.86 5.26 15.18
N HIS A 290 -4.58 6.16 14.53
CA HIS A 290 -4.21 6.70 13.22
C HIS A 290 -4.83 8.11 13.09
N ALA A 291 -4.18 9.00 12.33
CA ALA A 291 -4.59 10.39 12.14
C ALA A 291 -5.09 10.67 10.72
N ALA A 292 -4.81 9.79 9.75
CA ALA A 292 -5.26 9.93 8.38
C ALA A 292 -6.72 9.48 8.20
N TYR A 293 -7.46 10.12 7.30
CA TYR A 293 -8.69 9.55 6.77
C TYR A 293 -8.36 8.42 5.79
N LEU A 294 -8.99 7.27 6.00
CA LEU A 294 -8.78 6.06 5.21
C LEU A 294 -9.99 5.79 4.32
N PRO A 295 -9.87 5.89 2.99
CA PRO A 295 -10.94 5.48 2.08
C PRO A 295 -11.34 4.00 2.23
N THR A 296 -12.53 3.66 1.73
CA THR A 296 -12.98 2.26 1.63
C THR A 296 -11.98 1.42 0.84
N GLY A 297 -11.66 0.21 1.31
CA GLY A 297 -10.71 -0.67 0.65
C GLY A 297 -9.24 -0.41 0.96
N SER A 298 -8.91 0.58 1.81
CA SER A 298 -7.54 0.74 2.34
C SER A 298 -7.09 -0.51 3.11
N TRP A 299 -5.77 -0.70 3.25
CA TRP A 299 -5.18 -1.86 3.90
C TRP A 299 -4.48 -1.48 5.20
N VAL A 300 -4.63 -2.30 6.23
CA VAL A 300 -3.75 -2.31 7.41
C VAL A 300 -2.83 -3.52 7.29
N LYS A 301 -1.53 -3.27 7.26
CA LYS A 301 -0.50 -4.29 7.12
C LYS A 301 0.27 -4.41 8.41
N VAL A 302 0.50 -5.65 8.82
CA VAL A 302 1.27 -6.01 9.99
C VAL A 302 2.41 -6.91 9.53
N THR A 303 3.64 -6.42 9.69
CA THR A 303 4.84 -7.17 9.35
C THR A 303 5.46 -7.72 10.62
N PHE A 304 5.53 -9.04 10.69
CA PHE A 304 6.19 -9.78 11.76
C PHE A 304 7.67 -9.99 11.44
N PRO A 305 8.55 -10.13 12.44
CA PRO A 305 9.88 -10.70 12.23
C PRO A 305 9.79 -12.06 11.55
N THR A 306 10.76 -12.40 10.71
CA THR A 306 10.76 -13.63 9.89
C THR A 306 10.79 -14.94 10.70
N ARG A 307 11.00 -14.85 12.02
CA ARG A 307 11.00 -15.99 12.95
C ARG A 307 9.60 -16.45 13.33
N PHE A 308 8.59 -15.61 13.11
CA PHE A 308 7.20 -15.95 13.34
C PHE A 308 6.65 -16.75 12.18
N ASP A 309 5.87 -17.78 12.47
CA ASP A 309 5.05 -18.46 11.48
C ASP A 309 3.62 -17.90 11.55
N ILE A 310 3.19 -17.28 10.47
CA ILE A 310 1.86 -16.66 10.35
C ILE A 310 0.98 -17.38 9.31
N THR A 311 1.41 -18.53 8.79
CA THR A 311 0.75 -19.21 7.67
C THR A 311 -0.66 -19.69 8.01
N GLY A 312 -0.92 -20.03 9.27
CA GLY A 312 -2.23 -20.44 9.78
C GLY A 312 -3.13 -19.30 10.21
N ALA A 313 -2.74 -18.03 9.99
CA ALA A 313 -3.39 -16.94 10.68
C ALA A 313 -4.78 -16.57 10.13
N THR A 314 -5.70 -16.26 11.04
CA THR A 314 -7.06 -15.80 10.71
C THR A 314 -7.44 -14.54 11.49
N VAL A 315 -8.33 -13.72 10.94
CA VAL A 315 -8.90 -12.56 11.66
C VAL A 315 -10.21 -12.95 12.35
N SER A 316 -10.40 -12.62 13.63
CA SER A 316 -11.62 -13.01 14.38
C SER A 316 -12.35 -11.85 15.07
N HIS A 317 -11.63 -10.98 15.80
CA HIS A 317 -12.24 -9.85 16.51
C HIS A 317 -11.82 -8.55 15.85
N ILE A 318 -12.77 -7.63 15.68
CA ILE A 318 -12.55 -6.31 15.08
C ILE A 318 -13.29 -5.27 15.92
N THR A 319 -12.58 -4.24 16.37
CA THR A 319 -13.11 -3.15 17.20
C THR A 319 -12.77 -1.81 16.56
N ASN A 320 -13.76 -0.90 16.48
CA ASN A 320 -13.61 0.45 15.91
C ASN A 320 -13.06 0.47 14.46
N LEU A 321 -13.30 -0.60 13.71
CA LEU A 321 -12.92 -0.78 12.31
C LEU A 321 -14.11 -1.45 11.59
N PRO A 322 -14.25 -1.27 10.26
CA PRO A 322 -15.27 -1.98 9.48
C PRO A 322 -15.07 -3.51 9.58
N SER A 323 -16.16 -4.25 9.74
CA SER A 323 -16.16 -5.73 9.77
C SER A 323 -16.73 -6.36 8.49
N VAL A 324 -17.55 -5.62 7.73
CA VAL A 324 -18.16 -6.09 6.48
C VAL A 324 -17.16 -5.96 5.33
N ASN A 325 -16.95 -7.04 4.58
CA ASN A 325 -15.94 -7.14 3.50
C ASN A 325 -14.50 -6.94 3.99
N THR A 326 -14.25 -7.23 5.26
CA THR A 326 -12.89 -7.28 5.80
C THR A 326 -12.26 -8.61 5.45
N VAL A 327 -11.12 -8.56 4.75
CA VAL A 327 -10.43 -9.74 4.22
C VAL A 327 -8.98 -9.73 4.69
N LEU A 328 -8.52 -10.86 5.24
CA LEU A 328 -7.12 -11.11 5.55
C LEU A 328 -6.43 -11.77 4.35
N THR A 329 -5.27 -11.25 3.97
CA THR A 329 -4.42 -11.80 2.90
C THR A 329 -2.96 -11.78 3.34
N PHE A 330 -2.12 -12.59 2.68
CA PHE A 330 -0.70 -12.72 3.00
C PHE A 330 0.15 -12.36 1.77
N PRO A 331 0.42 -11.07 1.54
CA PRO A 331 1.29 -10.61 0.44
C PRO A 331 2.75 -11.07 0.57
N GLY A 332 3.16 -11.60 1.74
CA GLY A 332 4.47 -12.20 1.96
C GLY A 332 4.44 -13.16 3.16
N ALA A 333 5.52 -13.93 3.35
CA ALA A 333 5.60 -14.98 4.37
C ALA A 333 5.48 -14.48 5.82
N ASN A 334 5.77 -13.19 6.06
CA ASN A 334 5.75 -12.55 7.38
C ASN A 334 4.86 -11.29 7.42
N MET A 335 3.99 -11.09 6.42
CA MET A 335 3.14 -9.91 6.33
C MET A 335 1.66 -10.30 6.25
N ALA A 336 0.90 -9.92 7.27
CA ALA A 336 -0.55 -10.01 7.31
C ALA A 336 -1.16 -8.69 6.80
N GLN A 337 -2.08 -8.76 5.84
CA GLN A 337 -2.75 -7.60 5.25
C GLN A 337 -4.26 -7.72 5.45
N VAL A 338 -4.83 -6.82 6.25
CA VAL A 338 -6.27 -6.71 6.52
C VAL A 338 -6.85 -5.60 5.66
N THR A 339 -7.80 -5.94 4.81
CA THR A 339 -8.54 -4.95 3.99
C THR A 339 -9.63 -4.29 4.82
N LEU A 340 -9.61 -2.97 4.94
CA LEU A 340 -10.66 -2.19 5.55
C LEU A 340 -11.87 -2.18 4.61
N GLY A 341 -13.01 -2.64 5.14
CA GLY A 341 -14.20 -2.98 4.37
C GLY A 341 -14.93 -1.83 3.65
N ASN A 342 -16.26 -1.88 3.68
CA ASN A 342 -17.13 -1.06 2.83
C ASN A 342 -17.37 0.39 3.31
N VAL A 343 -16.79 0.80 4.45
CA VAL A 343 -16.95 2.15 5.00
C VAL A 343 -15.58 2.79 5.22
N ALA A 344 -15.44 4.04 4.82
CA ALA A 344 -14.23 4.81 5.04
C ALA A 344 -14.04 5.07 6.54
N VAL A 345 -12.79 5.08 6.99
CA VAL A 345 -12.47 5.17 8.40
C VAL A 345 -11.81 6.52 8.71
N VAL A 346 -12.51 7.34 9.49
CA VAL A 346 -12.02 8.67 9.93
C VAL A 346 -10.93 8.54 10.98
N ALA A 347 -10.11 9.57 11.22
CA ALA A 347 -9.09 9.59 12.27
C ALA A 347 -9.62 9.16 13.66
N GLY A 348 -8.79 8.50 14.48
CA GLY A 348 -9.24 8.00 15.79
C GLY A 348 -8.32 6.96 16.44
N THR A 349 -8.65 6.63 17.69
CA THR A 349 -7.91 5.73 18.59
C THR A 349 -8.67 4.43 18.87
N GLY A 350 -8.04 3.49 19.59
CA GLY A 350 -8.69 2.27 20.08
C GLY A 350 -9.11 1.31 18.97
N ARG A 351 -8.36 1.30 17.86
CA ARG A 351 -8.61 0.39 16.73
C ARG A 351 -7.93 -0.91 17.01
N GLN A 352 -8.67 -2.00 16.82
CA GLN A 352 -8.16 -3.30 17.19
C GLN A 352 -8.65 -4.36 16.22
N PHE A 353 -7.79 -5.32 15.94
CA PHE A 353 -8.22 -6.64 15.49
C PHE A 353 -7.31 -7.73 16.06
N THR A 354 -7.80 -8.97 16.04
CA THR A 354 -7.01 -10.14 16.45
C THR A 354 -6.58 -10.97 15.25
N LEU A 355 -5.35 -11.47 15.30
CA LEU A 355 -4.80 -12.49 14.41
C LEU A 355 -4.63 -13.77 15.22
N ASP A 356 -5.49 -14.75 15.00
CA ASP A 356 -5.39 -16.07 15.62
C ASP A 356 -4.46 -16.97 14.79
N GLY A 357 -3.96 -18.06 15.37
CA GLY A 357 -3.21 -19.07 14.61
C GLY A 357 -1.75 -18.70 14.33
N ILE A 358 -1.17 -17.75 15.06
CA ILE A 358 0.23 -17.34 14.93
C ILE A 358 1.11 -18.25 15.79
N VAL A 359 2.19 -18.81 15.25
CA VAL A 359 3.16 -19.58 16.05
C VAL A 359 4.26 -18.66 16.55
N ASN A 360 4.44 -18.64 17.88
CA ASN A 360 5.54 -17.91 18.49
C ASN A 360 6.90 -18.53 18.09
N PRO A 361 7.94 -17.70 17.87
CA PRO A 361 9.31 -18.18 17.66
C PRO A 361 9.86 -18.85 18.94
N GLY A 362 11.13 -19.28 18.90
CA GLY A 362 11.86 -19.69 20.11
C GLY A 362 11.93 -18.56 21.16
N SER A 363 12.30 -18.90 22.39
CA SER A 363 12.42 -17.93 23.49
C SER A 363 13.48 -16.87 23.21
N SER A 364 13.17 -15.59 23.47
CA SER A 364 14.10 -14.46 23.34
C SER A 364 15.05 -14.32 24.53
N CYS A 365 14.75 -14.97 25.65
CA CYS A 365 15.51 -14.96 26.91
C CYS A 365 15.59 -16.36 27.53
N ASP A 366 16.48 -16.53 28.52
CA ASP A 366 16.58 -17.73 29.33
C ASP A 366 15.67 -17.66 30.58
N GLU A 367 14.37 -17.43 30.36
CA GLU A 367 13.38 -17.30 31.44
C GLU A 367 12.11 -18.10 31.14
N TYR A 368 11.42 -18.53 32.20
CA TYR A 368 10.10 -19.20 32.11
C TYR A 368 8.93 -18.27 32.45
N VAL A 369 9.23 -17.09 33.01
CA VAL A 369 8.27 -16.09 33.49
C VAL A 369 8.49 -14.80 32.72
N VAL A 370 7.44 -14.28 32.08
CA VAL A 370 7.55 -13.18 31.10
C VAL A 370 8.07 -11.89 31.75
N GLU A 371 7.71 -11.65 33.01
CA GLU A 371 8.14 -10.47 33.78
C GLU A 371 9.65 -10.43 34.03
N TYR A 372 10.35 -11.56 33.93
CA TYR A 372 11.81 -11.63 34.06
C TYR A 372 12.52 -11.56 32.70
N CYS A 373 11.77 -11.68 31.60
CA CYS A 373 12.30 -11.64 30.24
C CYS A 373 12.50 -10.19 29.77
N THR A 374 13.72 -9.68 29.87
CA THR A 374 14.06 -8.30 29.45
C THR A 374 14.44 -8.17 27.98
N THR A 375 14.74 -9.28 27.31
CA THR A 375 15.08 -9.31 25.89
C THR A 375 13.84 -9.63 25.06
N THR A 376 13.62 -8.82 24.03
CA THR A 376 12.55 -9.02 23.05
C THR A 376 13.15 -9.41 21.70
N TRP A 377 12.33 -10.02 20.85
CA TRP A 377 12.69 -10.18 19.45
C TRP A 377 12.65 -8.86 18.69
N GLU A 378 12.94 -8.92 17.38
CA GLU A 378 12.91 -7.76 16.50
C GLU A 378 11.54 -7.06 16.55
N ALA A 379 11.53 -5.76 16.28
CA ALA A 379 10.32 -4.95 16.26
C ALA A 379 9.35 -5.37 15.15
N TYR A 380 8.06 -5.15 15.38
CA TYR A 380 7.03 -5.24 14.35
C TYR A 380 6.91 -3.90 13.60
N THR A 381 6.26 -3.96 12.43
CA THR A 381 5.86 -2.76 11.70
C THR A 381 4.39 -2.83 11.36
N ILE A 382 3.67 -1.74 11.61
CA ILE A 382 2.30 -1.54 11.13
C ILE A 382 2.32 -0.42 10.10
N SER A 383 1.76 -0.68 8.92
CA SER A 383 1.54 0.35 7.91
C SER A 383 0.11 0.36 7.44
N ILE A 384 -0.35 1.53 7.00
CA ILE A 384 -1.68 1.74 6.44
C ILE A 384 -1.50 2.24 5.01
N THR A 385 -2.06 1.53 4.03
CA THR A 385 -1.90 1.86 2.61
C THR A 385 -3.24 1.97 1.89
N ASP A 386 -3.25 2.58 0.71
CA ASP A 386 -4.34 2.40 -0.24
C ASP A 386 -4.23 1.04 -0.98
N SER A 387 -5.16 0.81 -1.91
CA SER A 387 -5.20 -0.40 -2.76
C SER A 387 -4.02 -0.52 -3.75
N GLY A 388 -3.19 0.51 -3.86
CA GLY A 388 -2.02 0.57 -4.72
C GLY A 388 -0.69 0.47 -3.96
N ASN A 389 -0.74 0.13 -2.66
CA ASN A 389 0.41 0.15 -1.74
C ASN A 389 0.99 1.53 -1.41
N ASN A 390 0.31 2.63 -1.74
CA ASN A 390 0.77 3.96 -1.34
C ASN A 390 0.46 4.18 0.14
N LEU A 391 1.41 4.73 0.90
CA LEU A 391 1.29 4.87 2.36
C LEU A 391 0.39 6.04 2.77
N PHE A 392 -0.46 5.83 3.76
CA PHE A 392 -1.03 6.89 4.57
C PHE A 392 -0.15 7.13 5.79
N GLU A 393 0.00 6.08 6.60
CA GLU A 393 0.70 6.12 7.88
C GLU A 393 1.54 4.86 8.09
N GLU A 394 2.68 5.01 8.77
CA GLU A 394 3.53 3.88 9.17
C GLU A 394 4.03 4.05 10.61
N SER A 395 4.10 2.96 11.37
CA SER A 395 4.69 2.98 12.71
C SER A 395 6.19 3.25 12.63
N THR A 396 6.73 4.11 13.49
CA THR A 396 8.19 4.27 13.62
C THR A 396 8.83 2.98 14.13
N THR A 397 8.27 2.39 15.19
CA THR A 397 8.65 1.09 15.73
C THR A 397 7.49 0.59 16.59
N VAL A 398 7.07 -0.67 16.40
CA VAL A 398 6.24 -1.37 17.38
C VAL A 398 7.16 -2.32 18.14
N PRO A 399 7.36 -2.15 19.45
CA PRO A 399 8.28 -2.97 20.22
C PRO A 399 8.02 -4.47 20.01
N GLY A 400 9.10 -5.24 19.87
CA GLY A 400 9.02 -6.69 19.82
C GLY A 400 8.45 -7.26 21.12
N THR A 401 7.98 -8.51 21.06
CA THR A 401 7.42 -9.20 22.22
C THR A 401 8.50 -10.04 22.92
N PRO A 402 8.59 -10.04 24.26
CA PRO A 402 9.40 -11.01 24.99
C PRO A 402 8.79 -12.41 24.82
N ILE A 403 9.58 -13.43 24.51
CA ILE A 403 9.09 -14.81 24.39
C ILE A 403 9.87 -15.67 25.37
N VAL A 404 9.16 -16.36 26.27
CA VAL A 404 9.74 -17.19 27.32
C VAL A 404 9.74 -18.65 26.95
N LYS A 405 10.56 -19.42 27.67
CA LYS A 405 10.62 -20.87 27.57
C LYS A 405 9.29 -21.49 28.00
N LYS A 406 8.82 -22.47 27.24
CA LYS A 406 7.73 -23.34 27.65
C LYS A 406 8.31 -24.45 28.55
N PRO A 407 7.83 -24.61 29.80
CA PRO A 407 8.19 -25.77 30.60
C PRO A 407 7.75 -27.07 29.92
N LEU A 408 8.59 -28.11 29.96
CA LEU A 408 8.16 -29.46 29.61
C LEU A 408 7.10 -29.93 30.61
N THR A 409 6.00 -30.47 30.11
CA THR A 409 4.96 -31.08 30.95
C THR A 409 5.44 -32.40 31.54
N TYR A 410 6.29 -33.11 30.79
CA TYR A 410 6.98 -34.30 31.26
C TYR A 410 8.36 -34.40 30.62
N GLY A 411 9.35 -34.76 31.42
CA GLY A 411 10.69 -35.10 30.96
C GLY A 411 11.27 -36.19 31.86
N ARG A 412 11.74 -37.28 31.25
CA ARG A 412 12.44 -38.33 31.97
C ARG A 412 13.58 -38.90 31.14
N VAL A 413 14.75 -39.00 31.76
CA VAL A 413 15.90 -39.72 31.23
C VAL A 413 16.10 -41.00 32.03
N ARG A 414 16.18 -42.15 31.36
CA ARG A 414 16.39 -43.47 31.99
C ARG A 414 17.61 -44.16 31.39
N PRO A 415 18.65 -44.49 32.17
CA PRO A 415 19.68 -45.39 31.69
C PRO A 415 19.11 -46.82 31.60
N VAL A 416 19.46 -47.54 30.53
CA VAL A 416 19.09 -48.94 30.32
C VAL A 416 19.76 -49.84 31.37
N LEU A 417 21.03 -49.58 31.69
CA LEU A 417 21.79 -50.26 32.73
C LEU A 417 22.11 -49.26 33.86
N LYS A 418 21.88 -49.68 35.10
CA LYS A 418 22.18 -48.87 36.30
C LYS A 418 23.53 -49.22 36.93
N THR A 419 24.21 -50.23 36.40
CA THR A 419 25.50 -50.67 36.89
C THR A 419 26.54 -49.56 36.69
N PRO A 420 27.27 -49.14 37.74
CA PRO A 420 28.38 -48.21 37.60
C PRO A 420 29.39 -48.66 36.53
N HIS A 421 30.04 -47.70 35.86
CA HIS A 421 31.09 -47.95 34.84
C HIS A 421 30.71 -48.83 33.65
N THR A 422 29.44 -49.19 33.47
CA THR A 422 28.97 -49.96 32.32
C THR A 422 28.46 -49.03 31.23
N PRO A 423 29.00 -49.07 30.00
CA PRO A 423 28.46 -48.27 28.92
C PRO A 423 26.99 -48.59 28.67
N THR A 424 26.13 -47.59 28.74
CA THR A 424 24.69 -47.77 28.61
C THR A 424 24.11 -46.81 27.60
N LYS A 425 22.98 -47.20 27.02
CA LYS A 425 22.07 -46.28 26.35
C LYS A 425 21.18 -45.61 27.39
N VAL A 426 20.66 -44.44 27.05
CA VAL A 426 19.59 -43.78 27.78
C VAL A 426 18.38 -43.65 26.87
N THR A 427 17.21 -43.88 27.45
CA THR A 427 15.94 -43.49 26.85
C THR A 427 15.58 -42.12 27.40
N VAL A 428 15.41 -41.16 26.50
CA VAL A 428 14.87 -39.84 26.81
C VAL A 428 13.43 -39.86 26.39
N THR A 429 12.54 -39.56 27.33
CA THR A 429 11.11 -39.43 27.11
C THR A 429 10.70 -38.02 27.47
N ILE A 430 10.05 -37.33 26.56
CA ILE A 430 9.47 -36.02 26.80
C ILE A 430 8.03 -35.97 26.30
N ASN A 431 7.23 -35.13 26.96
CA ASN A 431 5.98 -34.64 26.39
C ASN A 431 6.17 -33.13 26.20
N THR A 432 5.89 -32.66 24.99
CA THR A 432 6.00 -31.25 24.63
C THR A 432 4.68 -30.77 24.06
N GLU A 433 4.23 -29.61 24.54
CA GLU A 433 3.08 -28.89 23.95
C GLU A 433 3.54 -27.96 22.81
N ALA A 434 4.83 -27.66 22.73
CA ALA A 434 5.40 -26.86 21.66
C ALA A 434 5.89 -27.76 20.52
N VAL A 435 5.64 -27.31 19.29
CA VAL A 435 6.13 -27.99 18.07
C VAL A 435 7.65 -27.88 18.01
N ILE A 436 8.33 -29.00 17.75
CA ILE A 436 9.78 -29.02 17.49
C ILE A 436 9.96 -29.02 15.97
N PRO A 437 10.42 -27.91 15.36
CA PRO A 437 10.58 -27.81 13.91
C PRO A 437 11.69 -28.74 13.41
N MET A 438 11.66 -29.06 12.11
CA MET A 438 12.74 -29.81 11.47
C MET A 438 14.08 -29.07 11.62
N GLY A 439 15.13 -29.81 12.01
CA GLY A 439 16.43 -29.21 12.35
C GLY A 439 16.53 -28.67 13.78
N GLY A 440 15.44 -28.70 14.55
CA GLY A 440 15.49 -28.50 16.00
C GLY A 440 16.30 -29.59 16.71
N SER A 441 16.77 -29.28 17.92
CA SER A 441 17.54 -30.19 18.77
C SER A 441 16.90 -30.33 20.15
N ILE A 442 17.05 -31.51 20.74
CA ILE A 442 16.66 -31.74 22.14
C ILE A 442 17.92 -31.76 22.97
N ASP A 443 18.08 -30.80 23.86
CA ASP A 443 19.25 -30.73 24.71
C ASP A 443 19.04 -31.49 26.01
N VAL A 444 19.91 -32.46 26.27
CA VAL A 444 19.89 -33.24 27.50
C VAL A 444 21.15 -32.93 28.30
N VAL A 445 20.93 -32.44 29.52
CA VAL A 445 21.98 -32.14 30.49
C VAL A 445 22.02 -33.27 31.50
N PHE A 446 23.14 -33.97 31.58
CA PHE A 446 23.37 -35.01 32.57
C PHE A 446 24.06 -34.44 33.81
N PRO A 447 23.87 -35.03 35.00
CA PRO A 447 24.68 -34.68 36.16
C PRO A 447 26.17 -34.95 35.88
N ALA A 448 27.04 -34.25 36.61
CA ALA A 448 28.50 -34.27 36.41
C ALA A 448 29.16 -35.66 36.51
N ASP A 449 28.52 -36.65 37.14
CA ASP A 449 29.03 -38.02 37.29
C ASP A 449 28.76 -38.93 36.08
N TYR A 450 28.08 -38.42 35.05
CA TYR A 450 27.88 -39.09 33.76
C TYR A 450 28.89 -38.56 32.74
N SER A 451 29.39 -39.42 31.84
CA SER A 451 30.15 -38.94 30.67
C SER A 451 29.41 -39.32 29.38
N VAL A 452 29.41 -38.38 28.43
CA VAL A 452 28.59 -38.45 27.22
C VAL A 452 29.51 -38.23 26.01
N ASN A 453 29.60 -39.23 25.14
CA ASN A 453 30.58 -39.25 24.05
C ASN A 453 30.13 -38.39 22.86
N SER A 454 30.27 -37.07 22.94
CA SER A 454 30.10 -36.18 21.77
C SER A 454 31.26 -35.22 21.48
N ALA A 455 32.40 -35.30 22.18
CA ALA A 455 33.46 -34.29 22.04
C ALA A 455 34.90 -34.82 21.92
N MET A 456 35.14 -36.00 21.32
CA MET A 456 36.53 -36.39 20.97
C MET A 456 37.01 -35.85 19.61
N SER A 457 36.16 -35.21 18.81
CA SER A 457 36.56 -34.65 17.51
C SER A 457 37.22 -33.27 17.61
N GLU A 458 36.89 -32.46 18.61
CA GLU A 458 37.36 -31.06 18.69
C GLU A 458 38.38 -30.79 19.81
N ILE A 459 38.47 -31.66 20.83
CA ILE A 459 39.44 -31.49 21.93
C ILE A 459 40.86 -32.00 21.53
N ALA A 460 40.98 -32.77 20.44
CA ALA A 460 42.26 -33.25 19.93
C ALA A 460 43.12 -32.17 19.23
N ALA A 461 42.68 -30.91 19.16
CA ALA A 461 43.38 -29.83 18.47
C ALA A 461 44.12 -28.83 19.40
N ALA A 462 43.97 -28.92 20.73
CA ALA A 462 44.67 -28.01 21.64
C ALA A 462 46.05 -28.56 22.03
N LYS A 463 47.08 -28.16 21.26
CA LYS A 463 48.47 -28.27 21.68
C LYS A 463 48.70 -27.37 22.90
N ASN A 464 49.36 -27.91 23.93
CA ASN A 464 50.01 -27.24 25.06
C ASN A 464 49.20 -27.22 26.38
N ALA A 465 49.41 -28.25 27.21
CA ALA A 465 49.32 -28.12 28.67
C ALA A 465 50.31 -29.10 29.31
N GLU A 466 51.51 -28.61 29.61
CA GLU A 466 52.46 -29.22 30.55
C GLU A 466 52.00 -28.97 32.01
N PRO A 467 52.36 -29.82 32.99
CA PRO A 467 51.64 -29.92 34.26
C PRO A 467 52.37 -29.21 35.41
N ILE A 468 51.71 -28.29 36.12
CA ILE A 468 51.95 -28.07 37.55
C ILE A 468 50.62 -27.64 38.22
N SER A 469 50.13 -28.49 39.13
CA SER A 469 49.15 -28.26 40.22
C SER A 469 47.63 -28.23 39.96
N ALA A 470 46.94 -28.83 40.95
CA ALA A 470 45.51 -28.99 41.26
C ALA A 470 44.63 -29.75 40.24
N PRO A 471 43.67 -30.60 40.71
CA PRO A 471 42.74 -31.29 39.82
C PRO A 471 41.95 -30.23 39.05
N THR A 472 41.93 -30.33 37.74
CA THR A 472 41.03 -29.56 36.91
C THR A 472 39.61 -29.96 37.30
N THR A 473 38.94 -29.14 38.10
CA THR A 473 37.50 -29.24 38.29
C THR A 473 36.88 -28.89 36.94
N TYR A 474 36.43 -29.91 36.20
CA TYR A 474 35.55 -29.71 35.05
C TYR A 474 34.21 -29.18 35.56
N GLY A 475 34.12 -27.86 35.72
CA GLY A 475 32.89 -27.14 36.01
C GLY A 475 32.01 -27.14 34.78
N GLY A 476 31.15 -28.13 34.65
CA GLY A 476 30.13 -28.18 33.61
C GLY A 476 29.41 -29.51 33.59
N ASN A 477 28.09 -29.50 33.77
CA ASN A 477 27.28 -30.68 33.54
C ASN A 477 27.40 -31.10 32.06
N PRO A 478 27.70 -32.38 31.77
CA PRO A 478 27.77 -32.87 30.41
C PRO A 478 26.48 -32.62 29.61
N ARG A 479 26.59 -32.06 28.41
CA ARG A 479 25.46 -31.66 27.55
C ARG A 479 25.57 -32.31 26.17
N ILE A 480 24.49 -32.89 25.65
CA ILE A 480 24.40 -33.33 24.25
C ILE A 480 23.11 -32.81 23.59
N ALA A 481 23.24 -32.41 22.32
CA ALA A 481 22.17 -31.99 21.42
C ALA A 481 21.98 -33.02 20.26
N PRO A 482 21.19 -34.10 20.42
CA PRO A 482 20.73 -34.89 19.27
C PRO A 482 19.93 -34.01 18.28
N ASN A 483 20.36 -33.99 17.02
CA ASN A 483 19.64 -33.35 15.92
C ASN A 483 18.46 -34.22 15.46
N VAL A 484 17.28 -33.62 15.27
CA VAL A 484 16.11 -34.28 14.66
C VAL A 484 16.33 -34.33 13.14
N SER A 485 16.99 -35.38 12.64
CA SER A 485 17.42 -35.47 11.23
C SER A 485 16.63 -36.44 10.35
N THR A 486 15.65 -37.18 10.88
CA THR A 486 14.98 -38.27 10.12
C THR A 486 13.46 -38.41 10.31
N LEU A 487 12.78 -37.43 10.92
CA LEU A 487 11.34 -37.45 11.08
C LEU A 487 10.75 -36.13 10.55
N SER A 488 9.62 -36.22 9.84
CA SER A 488 8.75 -35.08 9.54
C SER A 488 8.49 -34.27 10.81
N THR A 489 8.19 -32.98 10.66
CA THR A 489 7.76 -32.06 11.74
C THR A 489 7.00 -32.80 12.84
N ILE A 490 7.48 -32.75 14.08
CA ILE A 490 6.85 -33.44 15.20
C ILE A 490 5.77 -32.50 15.75
N GLU A 491 4.53 -32.69 15.28
CA GLU A 491 3.34 -32.04 15.82
C GLU A 491 2.87 -32.78 17.09
N GLU A 492 2.33 -32.01 18.04
CA GLU A 492 1.62 -32.38 19.28
C GLU A 492 1.51 -33.89 19.56
N PHE A 493 2.23 -34.39 20.57
CA PHE A 493 2.19 -35.80 20.98
C PHE A 493 1.88 -35.94 22.48
N ASP A 494 0.79 -36.64 22.78
CA ASP A 494 0.41 -37.12 24.11
C ASP A 494 1.12 -38.47 24.46
N LEU A 495 2.09 -38.89 23.64
CA LEU A 495 2.83 -40.15 23.79
C LEU A 495 4.36 -39.93 23.71
N PRO A 496 5.17 -40.76 24.37
CA PRO A 496 6.61 -40.55 24.53
C PRO A 496 7.39 -40.70 23.22
N VAL A 497 8.13 -39.66 22.80
CA VAL A 497 9.17 -39.79 21.76
C VAL A 497 10.38 -40.50 22.36
N GLU A 498 10.71 -41.72 21.91
CA GLU A 498 11.94 -42.43 22.29
C GLU A 498 13.10 -42.11 21.33
N LEU A 499 13.98 -41.17 21.70
CA LEU A 499 15.24 -40.97 20.99
C LEU A 499 16.23 -42.07 21.36
N THR A 500 16.40 -43.06 20.48
CA THR A 500 17.31 -44.18 20.71
C THR A 500 18.64 -43.97 19.99
N ARG A 501 19.71 -43.72 20.77
CA ARG A 501 21.14 -44.09 20.57
C ARG A 501 22.10 -42.98 21.03
N LEU A 502 22.33 -42.87 22.34
CA LEU A 502 23.54 -42.26 22.88
C LEU A 502 24.30 -43.30 23.72
N ARG A 503 25.61 -43.43 23.50
CA ARG A 503 26.48 -44.33 24.26
C ARG A 503 27.16 -43.51 25.35
N LEU A 504 26.72 -43.68 26.59
CA LEU A 504 27.40 -43.11 27.77
C LEU A 504 28.47 -44.07 28.26
N ILE A 505 29.56 -43.54 28.80
CA ILE A 505 30.61 -44.29 29.47
C ILE A 505 30.74 -43.69 30.88
N ARG A 506 31.05 -44.48 31.90
CA ARG A 506 31.72 -43.96 33.09
C ARG A 506 33.16 -44.40 32.93
N THR A 507 34.10 -43.45 32.88
CA THR A 507 35.50 -43.68 32.49
C THR A 507 36.13 -44.81 33.34
N GLY A 508 36.92 -45.69 32.70
CA GLY A 508 37.60 -46.82 33.35
C GLY A 508 39.03 -46.45 33.76
N HIS A 509 39.53 -47.00 34.87
CA HIS A 509 40.88 -46.73 35.38
C HIS A 509 41.99 -47.33 34.50
N CYS A 510 43.16 -46.67 34.49
CA CYS A 510 44.34 -47.22 33.85
C CYS A 510 45.08 -48.23 34.73
N PRO A 511 45.98 -49.03 34.12
CA PRO A 511 46.90 -49.89 34.85
C PRO A 511 47.70 -49.11 35.90
N ILE A 512 47.84 -49.69 37.08
CA ILE A 512 48.52 -49.11 38.23
C ILE A 512 49.90 -49.77 38.34
N GLY A 513 50.94 -49.00 38.65
CA GLY A 513 52.29 -49.53 38.82
C GLY A 513 53.18 -48.64 39.67
N ASN A 514 54.27 -49.22 40.16
CA ASN A 514 55.28 -48.48 40.90
C ASN A 514 56.09 -47.60 39.95
N ASP A 515 56.51 -46.43 40.42
CA ASP A 515 57.40 -45.56 39.66
C ASP A 515 58.82 -46.17 39.63
N PRO A 516 59.42 -46.39 38.45
CA PRO A 516 60.74 -47.02 38.35
C PRO A 516 61.91 -46.15 38.81
N ASP A 517 61.74 -44.84 38.99
CA ASP A 517 62.85 -43.95 39.36
C ASP A 517 62.84 -43.55 40.84
N THR A 518 61.86 -44.00 41.60
CA THR A 518 61.77 -43.79 43.04
C THR A 518 62.24 -45.04 43.78
N THR A 519 62.83 -44.84 44.96
CA THR A 519 63.22 -45.95 45.85
C THR A 519 62.07 -46.37 46.78
N THR A 520 60.98 -45.60 46.79
CA THR A 520 59.75 -45.88 47.51
C THR A 520 58.78 -46.64 46.60
N ASP A 521 57.95 -47.53 47.17
CA ASP A 521 56.87 -48.15 46.42
C ASP A 521 55.61 -47.27 46.54
N GLU A 522 55.31 -46.46 45.53
CA GLU A 522 54.12 -45.60 45.50
C GLU A 522 52.82 -46.38 45.32
N THR A 523 52.90 -47.71 45.12
CA THR A 523 51.72 -48.59 45.18
C THR A 523 51.49 -49.16 46.57
N ASP A 524 52.43 -49.12 47.50
CA ASP A 524 52.20 -49.57 48.87
C ASP A 524 51.47 -48.49 49.68
N CYS A 525 50.26 -48.83 50.11
CA CYS A 525 49.38 -47.93 50.84
C CYS A 525 49.30 -48.28 52.34
N ASP A 526 50.15 -49.17 52.87
CA ASP A 526 50.22 -49.43 54.31
C ASP A 526 50.60 -48.18 55.10
N GLY A 527 49.74 -47.77 56.03
CA GLY A 527 49.92 -46.57 56.84
C GLY A 527 49.68 -45.24 56.10
N GLN A 528 49.32 -45.24 54.82
CA GLN A 528 49.05 -44.01 54.04
C GLN A 528 47.60 -43.53 54.22
N ALA A 529 47.41 -42.25 54.51
CA ALA A 529 46.08 -41.66 54.62
C ALA A 529 45.48 -41.36 53.24
N ALA A 530 44.24 -41.79 53.00
CA ALA A 530 43.53 -41.43 51.78
C ALA A 530 43.30 -39.90 51.72
N PRO A 531 43.48 -39.23 50.57
CA PRO A 531 43.26 -37.78 50.45
C PRO A 531 41.85 -37.38 50.94
N GLY A 532 41.77 -36.63 52.04
CA GLY A 532 40.51 -36.18 52.64
C GLY A 532 39.79 -37.21 53.54
N GLY A 533 40.38 -38.38 53.80
CA GLY A 533 39.85 -39.42 54.67
C GLY A 533 40.46 -39.43 56.07
N PHE A 534 39.73 -40.00 57.04
CA PHE A 534 40.20 -40.17 58.43
C PHE A 534 40.87 -41.54 58.70
N ALA A 535 40.97 -42.40 57.68
CA ALA A 535 41.53 -43.75 57.79
C ALA A 535 42.84 -43.86 57.02
N VAL A 536 43.79 -44.62 57.59
CA VAL A 536 45.04 -45.03 56.94
C VAL A 536 44.86 -46.41 56.31
N GLY A 537 45.55 -46.66 55.20
CA GLY A 537 45.59 -47.98 54.60
C GLY A 537 46.20 -49.01 55.56
N ILE A 538 45.69 -50.23 55.47
CA ILE A 538 46.24 -51.39 56.20
C ILE A 538 47.18 -52.17 55.26
N ALA A 539 48.09 -52.94 55.85
CA ALA A 539 49.02 -53.80 55.11
C ALA A 539 48.31 -54.61 54.01
N GLY A 540 48.78 -54.44 52.77
CA GLY A 540 48.22 -55.08 51.57
C GLY A 540 47.26 -54.20 50.75
N ASN A 541 46.92 -52.99 51.21
CA ASN A 541 46.20 -52.02 50.39
C ASN A 541 47.14 -51.39 49.36
N LEU A 542 46.63 -51.16 48.14
CA LEU A 542 47.38 -50.51 47.08
C LEU A 542 46.96 -49.05 46.86
N CYS A 543 47.94 -48.18 46.67
CA CYS A 543 47.78 -46.79 46.29
C CYS A 543 47.58 -46.65 44.78
N LEU A 544 46.74 -45.70 44.37
CA LEU A 544 46.44 -45.43 42.97
C LEU A 544 47.56 -44.61 42.34
N SER A 545 48.53 -45.30 41.72
CA SER A 545 49.59 -44.72 40.88
C SER A 545 49.36 -45.09 39.41
N GLU A 546 48.53 -44.30 38.71
CA GLU A 546 48.19 -44.59 37.32
C GLU A 546 49.42 -44.44 36.41
N CYS A 547 49.66 -45.45 35.57
CA CYS A 547 50.77 -45.48 34.62
C CYS A 547 52.16 -45.20 35.24
N SER A 548 52.38 -45.66 36.49
CA SER A 548 53.66 -45.54 37.21
C SER A 548 54.18 -44.10 37.29
N ASN A 549 53.32 -43.09 37.13
CA ASN A 549 53.70 -41.68 36.94
C ASN A 549 54.69 -41.44 35.77
N ARG A 550 54.81 -42.40 34.86
CA ARG A 550 55.72 -42.40 33.70
C ARG A 550 55.01 -42.59 32.37
N GLY A 551 53.70 -42.37 32.36
CA GLY A 551 52.91 -42.31 31.15
C GLY A 551 51.57 -41.62 31.35
N VAL A 552 50.91 -41.32 30.24
CA VAL A 552 49.56 -40.74 30.24
C VAL A 552 48.56 -41.85 30.03
N CYS A 553 47.55 -41.90 30.90
CA CYS A 553 46.46 -42.85 30.75
C CYS A 553 45.63 -42.54 29.49
N ASN A 554 45.52 -43.53 28.60
CA ASN A 554 44.51 -43.53 27.56
C ASN A 554 43.21 -44.15 28.11
N TYR A 555 42.37 -43.33 28.73
CA TYR A 555 41.08 -43.77 29.31
C TYR A 555 40.08 -44.31 28.26
N ARG A 556 40.38 -44.21 26.96
CA ARG A 556 39.59 -44.81 25.86
C ARG A 556 39.95 -46.29 25.65
N THR A 557 41.21 -46.67 25.86
CA THR A 557 41.71 -48.04 25.69
C THR A 557 42.02 -48.74 27.02
N GLY A 558 42.13 -48.01 28.13
CA GLY A 558 42.57 -48.54 29.42
C GLY A 558 44.05 -48.93 29.41
N THR A 559 44.87 -48.25 28.61
CA THR A 559 46.31 -48.54 28.45
C THR A 559 47.14 -47.28 28.69
N CYS A 560 48.38 -47.45 29.15
CA CYS A 560 49.30 -46.35 29.38
C CYS A 560 50.10 -46.01 28.13
N ASN A 561 50.18 -44.72 27.80
CA ASN A 561 51.11 -44.19 26.80
C ASN A 561 52.35 -43.67 27.53
N CYS A 562 53.43 -44.44 27.50
CA CYS A 562 54.63 -44.13 28.28
C CYS A 562 55.39 -42.93 27.74
N PHE A 563 56.00 -42.17 28.65
CA PHE A 563 56.92 -41.10 28.30
C PHE A 563 58.19 -41.67 27.67
N PRO A 564 58.91 -40.88 26.85
CA PRO A 564 60.20 -41.29 26.31
C PRO A 564 61.16 -41.74 27.41
N GLY A 565 61.88 -42.83 27.18
CA GLY A 565 62.70 -43.47 28.21
C GLY A 565 61.97 -44.49 29.09
N TYR A 566 60.65 -44.72 28.90
CA TYR A 566 59.86 -45.67 29.68
C TYR A 566 59.01 -46.59 28.80
N THR A 567 58.87 -47.84 29.22
CA THR A 567 58.09 -48.88 28.54
C THR A 567 57.38 -49.79 29.54
N GLY A 568 56.59 -50.74 29.03
CA GLY A 568 55.82 -51.68 29.85
C GLY A 568 54.33 -51.32 29.93
N PHE A 569 53.53 -52.26 30.42
CA PHE A 569 52.06 -52.14 30.46
C PHE A 569 51.56 -50.97 31.32
N THR A 570 52.32 -50.61 32.36
CA THR A 570 52.05 -49.48 33.25
C THR A 570 53.16 -48.42 33.18
N CYS A 571 54.08 -48.48 32.21
CA CYS A 571 55.26 -47.62 32.13
C CYS A 571 56.28 -47.80 33.28
N GLN A 572 56.28 -49.00 33.87
CA GLN A 572 57.11 -49.35 35.03
C GLN A 572 58.55 -49.75 34.69
N ILE A 573 58.96 -49.70 33.42
CA ILE A 573 60.30 -50.12 32.99
C ILE A 573 61.02 -48.91 32.42
N SER A 574 62.13 -48.51 33.02
CA SER A 574 63.04 -47.52 32.42
C SER A 574 63.87 -48.18 31.30
N ASP A 575 63.76 -47.64 30.09
CA ASP A 575 64.47 -48.09 28.90
C ASP A 575 65.06 -46.87 28.18
N ALA A 576 66.36 -46.65 28.38
CA ALA A 576 67.10 -45.50 27.84
C ALA A 576 67.17 -45.46 26.29
N LEU A 577 66.69 -46.49 25.59
CA LEU A 577 66.63 -46.57 24.13
C LEU A 577 65.20 -46.41 23.57
N SER A 578 64.20 -46.23 24.44
CA SER A 578 62.81 -45.92 24.05
C SER A 578 62.66 -44.44 23.73
N THR A 579 62.25 -44.10 22.51
CA THR A 579 62.03 -42.71 22.02
C THR A 579 60.57 -42.38 21.82
#